data_AF-A0AA43BY06-F1
#
_entry.id   AF-A0AA43BY06-F1
#
_cell.length_a   1.000
_cell.length_b   1.000
_cell.length_c   1.000
_cell.angle_alpha   90.00
_cell.angle_beta   90.00
_cell.angle_gamma   90.00
#
_symmetry.space_group_name_H-M   'P 1'
#
loop_
_entity.id
_entity.type
_entity.pdbx_description
1 polymer ?
#
loop_
_entity_poly.entity_id
_entity_poly.type
_entity_poly.pdbx_seq_one_letter_code
_entity_poly.pdbx_strand_id
1 'polypeptide(L)' 'MGYRRFTDRAGHVWEVRDRTRNAWQLEPVSGNPGRGLTVPAPGYEQDPFELSEEELLRMLDAAAGTLSRPKKSPFAD' A
#
# COMPACT_ATOMS: atom_id res chain seq x y z
N MET A 1 13.43 -11.75 0.43
CA MET A 1 12.82 -10.51 -0.07
C MET A 1 11.87 -10.92 -1.15
N GLY A 2 10.65 -11.25 -0.72
CA GLY A 2 9.55 -11.62 -1.59
C GLY A 2 8.89 -10.34 -2.12
N TYR A 3 8.45 -10.38 -3.36
CA TYR A 3 7.57 -9.34 -3.89
C TYR A 3 6.37 -10.02 -4.51
N ARG A 4 5.18 -9.47 -4.28
CA ARG A 4 3.96 -9.96 -4.90
C ARG A 4 3.31 -8.87 -5.69
N ARG A 5 2.78 -9.24 -6.85
CA ARG A 5 1.94 -8.35 -7.65
C ARG A 5 0.48 -8.64 -7.41
N PHE A 6 -0.32 -7.60 -7.34
CA PHE A 6 -1.77 -7.67 -7.24
C PHE A 6 -2.38 -6.53 -8.04
N THR A 7 -3.65 -6.69 -8.42
CA THR A 7 -4.35 -5.66 -9.19
C THR A 7 -5.36 -4.97 -8.30
N ASP A 8 -5.35 -3.64 -8.31
CA ASP A 8 -6.34 -2.84 -7.61
C ASP A 8 -7.74 -2.96 -8.26
N ARG A 9 -8.79 -2.59 -7.54
CA ARG A 9 -10.16 -2.49 -8.06
C ARG A 9 -10.29 -1.60 -9.30
N ALA A 10 -9.40 -0.63 -9.47
CA ALA A 10 -9.33 0.22 -10.65
C ALA A 10 -8.61 -0.45 -11.86
N GLY A 11 -8.15 -1.69 -11.73
CA GLY A 11 -7.37 -2.38 -12.76
C GLY A 11 -5.90 -2.00 -12.79
N HIS A 12 -5.41 -1.25 -11.80
CA HIS A 12 -4.01 -0.83 -11.71
C HIS A 12 -3.15 -1.91 -11.04
N VAL A 13 -2.01 -2.23 -11.65
CA VAL A 13 -1.10 -3.24 -11.07
C VAL A 13 -0.18 -2.60 -10.04
N TRP A 14 -0.07 -3.25 -8.88
CA TRP A 14 0.79 -2.86 -7.76
C TRP A 14 1.70 -4.03 -7.37
N GLU A 15 2.91 -3.71 -6.95
CA GLU A 15 3.87 -4.65 -6.38
C GLU A 15 4.07 -4.34 -4.91
N VAL A 16 3.74 -5.28 -4.04
CA VAL A 16 4.04 -5.19 -2.61
C VAL A 16 5.37 -5.89 -2.31
N ARG A 17 6.22 -5.21 -1.55
CA ARG A 17 7.56 -5.67 -1.16
C ARG A 17 7.70 -5.64 0.35
N ASP A 18 8.20 -6.73 0.93
CA ASP A 18 8.63 -6.74 2.32
C ASP A 18 9.93 -5.91 2.45
N ARG A 19 9.85 -4.69 2.99
CA ARG A 19 11.05 -3.86 3.22
C ARG A 19 11.67 -4.17 4.57
N THR A 20 10.81 -4.25 5.59
CA THR A 20 11.19 -4.58 6.96
C THR A 20 10.09 -5.44 7.59
N ARG A 21 10.36 -6.05 8.74
CA ARG A 21 9.39 -6.85 9.50
C ARG A 21 8.10 -6.11 9.86
N ASN A 22 8.11 -4.78 9.82
CA ASN A 22 6.99 -3.94 10.26
C ASN A 22 6.50 -2.97 9.18
N ALA A 23 7.17 -2.91 8.03
CA ALA A 23 6.82 -1.97 6.97
C ALA A 23 7.04 -2.61 5.59
N TRP A 24 6.01 -2.51 4.77
CA TRP A 24 6.00 -2.97 3.39
C TRP A 24 5.88 -1.79 2.45
N GLN A 25 6.36 -1.97 1.23
CA GLN A 25 6.36 -0.94 0.20
C GLN A 25 5.50 -1.40 -0.97
N LEU A 26 4.49 -0.61 -1.32
CA LEU A 26 3.68 -0.82 -2.51
C LEU A 26 4.20 0.09 -3.61
N GLU A 27 4.67 -0.48 -4.70
CA GLU A 27 5.15 0.23 -5.86
C GLU A 27 4.16 0.08 -7.02
N PRO A 28 3.79 1.16 -7.71
CA PRO A 28 2.99 1.09 -8.93
C PRO A 28 3.78 0.38 -10.03
N VAL A 29 3.15 -0.53 -10.76
CA VAL A 29 3.78 -1.28 -11.86
C VAL A 29 3.19 -0.85 -13.20
N SER A 30 4.05 -0.71 -14.21
CA SER A 30 3.71 -0.62 -15.64
C SER A 30 2.56 0.35 -15.97
N GLY A 31 2.85 1.65 -15.99
CA GLY A 31 1.88 2.68 -16.43
C GLY A 31 0.82 3.03 -15.39
N ASN A 32 0.87 2.44 -14.20
CA ASN A 32 0.07 2.85 -13.06
C ASN A 32 0.47 4.29 -12.61
N PRO A 33 -0.44 5.28 -12.65
CA PRO A 33 -0.16 6.67 -12.28
C PRO A 33 -0.04 6.89 -10.76
N GLY A 34 -0.28 5.84 -9.97
CA GLY A 34 -0.09 5.86 -8.53
C GLY A 34 1.34 6.21 -8.13
N ARG A 35 1.54 6.62 -6.87
CA ARG A 35 2.86 6.82 -6.29
C ARG A 35 3.22 5.63 -5.40
N GLY A 36 4.50 5.33 -5.25
CA GLY A 36 4.96 4.34 -4.27
C GLY A 36 4.53 4.71 -2.84
N LEU A 37 3.95 3.77 -2.11
CA LEU A 37 3.41 3.93 -0.77
C LEU A 37 4.15 3.02 0.20
N THR A 38 4.28 3.46 1.45
CA THR A 38 4.77 2.61 2.54
C THR A 38 3.61 2.32 3.48
N VAL A 39 3.35 1.04 3.74
CA VAL A 39 2.30 0.58 4.65
C VAL A 39 2.89 -0.18 5.82
N PRO A 40 2.21 -0.16 6.98
CA PRO A 40 2.56 -1.07 8.06
C PRO A 40 2.32 -2.52 7.61
N ALA A 41 3.24 -3.42 7.96
CA ALA A 41 3.01 -4.85 7.82
C ALA A 41 1.87 -5.29 8.78
N PRO A 42 1.08 -6.31 8.42
CA PRO A 42 -0.03 -6.80 9.25
C PRO A 42 0.43 -7.39 10.61
N GLY A 43 1.72 -7.67 10.77
CA GLY A 43 2.34 -8.07 12.04
C GLY A 43 2.16 -9.56 12.38
N TYR A 44 1.07 -10.18 11.93
CA TYR A 44 0.88 -11.63 11.97
C TYR A 44 1.48 -12.34 10.74
N GLU A 45 1.65 -11.62 9.64
CA GLU A 45 2.19 -12.15 8.39
C GLU A 45 3.37 -11.31 7.91
N GLN A 46 4.45 -11.98 7.50
CA GLN A 46 5.68 -11.33 7.03
C GLN A 46 5.89 -11.52 5.53
N ASP A 47 5.19 -12.48 4.92
CA ASP A 47 5.30 -12.76 3.51
C ASP A 47 4.05 -12.25 2.74
N PRO A 48 4.23 -11.39 1.72
CA PRO A 48 3.10 -10.88 0.95
C PRO A 48 2.40 -11.96 0.10
N PHE A 49 3.01 -13.12 -0.14
CA PHE A 49 2.36 -14.24 -0.85
C PHE A 49 1.32 -14.96 0.00
N GLU A 50 1.45 -14.93 1.32
CA GLU A 50 0.50 -15.58 2.23
C GLU A 50 -0.76 -14.72 2.46
N LEU A 51 -0.71 -13.42 2.17
CA LEU A 51 -1.91 -12.57 2.26
C LEU A 51 -2.91 -12.84 1.13
N SER A 52 -4.18 -12.55 1.37
CA SER A 52 -5.16 -12.53 0.28
C SER A 52 -5.05 -11.25 -0.54
N GLU A 53 -5.43 -11.29 -1.83
CA GLU A 53 -5.49 -10.08 -2.64
C GLU A 53 -6.42 -9.02 -2.01
N GLU A 54 -7.52 -9.45 -1.39
CA GLU A 54 -8.44 -8.57 -0.66
C GLU A 54 -7.77 -7.83 0.51
N GLU A 55 -6.83 -8.46 1.21
CA GLU A 55 -6.08 -7.81 2.28
C GLU A 55 -5.10 -6.78 1.72
N LEU A 56 -4.40 -7.13 0.64
CA LEU A 56 -3.51 -6.20 -0.07
C LEU A 56 -4.27 -4.97 -0.59
N LEU A 57 -5.47 -5.17 -1.13
CA LEU A 57 -6.38 -4.10 -1.52
C LEU A 57 -6.77 -3.21 -0.34
N ARG A 58 -7.11 -3.81 0.82
CA ARG A 58 -7.45 -3.05 2.04
C ARG A 58 -6.28 -2.22 2.55
N MET A 59 -5.06 -2.77 2.50
CA MET A 59 -3.84 -2.05 2.88
C MET A 59 -3.56 -0.88 1.93
N LEU A 60 -3.72 -1.09 0.62
CA LEU A 60 -3.56 -0.05 -0.39
C LEU A 60 -4.61 1.07 -0.22
N ASP A 61 -5.89 0.72 -0.03
CA ASP A 61 -6.99 1.66 0.19
C ASP A 61 -6.76 2.50 1.46
N ALA A 62 -6.35 1.85 2.56
CA ALA A 62 -6.00 2.53 3.80
C ALA A 62 -4.84 3.52 3.58
N ALA A 63 -3.79 3.13 2.86
CA ALA A 63 -2.64 3.98 2.58
C ALA A 63 -2.99 5.18 1.69
N ALA A 64 -3.74 4.94 0.62
CA ALA A 64 -4.23 5.98 -0.28
C ALA A 64 -5.13 6.99 0.46
N GLY A 65 -5.99 6.49 1.36
CA GLY A 65 -6.84 7.31 2.21
C GLY A 65 -6.06 8.20 3.19
N THR A 66 -4.91 7.75 3.70
CA THR A 66 -4.08 8.55 4.62
C THR A 66 -3.39 9.75 3.95
N LEU A 67 -3.10 9.68 2.65
CA LEU A 67 -2.56 10.83 1.89
C LEU A 67 -3.62 11.88 1.57
N SER A 68 -4.89 11.50 1.58
CA SER A 68 -6.03 12.39 1.28
C SER A 68 -6.56 13.15 2.50
N ARG A 69 -5.89 13.11 3.67
CA ARG A 69 -6.27 14.04 4.74
C ARG A 69 -5.68 15.42 4.44
N PRO A 70 -6.48 16.42 4.00
CA PRO A 70 -6.01 17.79 4.09
C PRO A 70 -5.65 18.02 5.55
N LYS A 71 -4.39 18.36 5.80
CA LYS A 71 -3.94 18.83 7.11
C LYS A 71 -4.81 20.04 7.39
N LYS A 72 -5.86 19.86 8.20
CA LYS A 72 -6.71 20.94 8.71
C LYS A 72 -5.75 21.77 9.56
N SER A 73 -5.18 22.81 8.95
CA SER A 73 -4.25 23.72 9.60
C SER A 73 -5.07 24.49 10.65
N PRO A 74 -4.71 24.45 11.94
CA PRO A 74 -5.40 25.24 12.96
C PRO A 74 -5.08 26.74 12.89
N PHE A 75 -4.27 27.16 11.91
CA PHE A 75 -3.99 28.56 11.59
C PHE A 75 -4.77 28.97 10.33
N ALA A 76 -6.05 29.27 10.51
CA ALA A 76 -6.75 30.23 9.67
C ALA A 76 -7.15 31.35 10.63
N ASP A 77 -6.60 32.53 10.37
CA ASP A 77 -6.77 33.80 11.10
C ASP A 77 -8.25 34.14 11.34
#